data_AF-A0A2X2V953-F1
#
_entry.id   AF-A0A2X2V953-F1
#
_cell.length_a   1.000
_cell.length_b   1.000
_cell.length_c   1.000
_cell.angle_alpha   90.00
_cell.angle_beta   90.00
_cell.angle_gamma   90.00
#
_symmetry.space_group_name_H-M   'P 1'
#
loop_
_entity.id
_entity.type
_entity.pdbx_description
1 polymer ?
#
loop_
_entity_poly.entity_id
_entity_poly.type
_entity_poly.pdbx_seq_one_letter_code
_entity_poly.pdbx_strand_id
1 'polypeptide(L)' 'MELKDYYAIMGVKPTDDLKTIKTAYRRLARKYHS' A
#
# COMPACT_ATOMS: atom_id res chain seq x y z
N MET A 1 -1.09 -19.54 -9.85
CA MET A 1 -1.02 -18.68 -8.64
C MET A 1 -0.55 -17.32 -9.12
N GLU A 2 -1.46 -16.33 -9.22
CA GLU A 2 -1.02 -14.98 -9.58
C GLU A 2 -0.26 -14.37 -8.42
N LEU A 3 0.98 -13.94 -8.67
CA LEU A 3 1.77 -13.21 -7.70
C LEU A 3 1.16 -11.82 -7.56
N LYS A 4 0.34 -11.60 -6.52
CA LYS A 4 -0.15 -10.27 -6.20
C LYS A 4 1.00 -9.44 -5.64
N ASP A 5 1.46 -8.48 -6.42
CA ASP A 5 2.41 -7.48 -5.95
C ASP A 5 1.69 -6.47 -5.07
N TYR A 6 1.63 -6.77 -3.77
CA TYR A 6 1.02 -5.88 -2.77
C TYR A 6 1.72 -4.53 -2.69
N TYR A 7 3.03 -4.47 -2.98
CA TYR A 7 3.78 -3.21 -2.97
C TYR A 7 3.33 -2.33 -4.14
N ALA A 8 3.19 -2.91 -5.35
CA ALA A 8 2.62 -2.20 -6.50
C ALA A 8 1.17 -1.78 -6.27
N ILE A 9 0.33 -2.65 -5.68
CA ILE A 9 -1.08 -2.34 -5.37
C ILE A 9 -1.17 -1.18 -4.36
N MET A 10 -0.32 -1.19 -3.34
CA MET A 10 -0.28 -0.11 -2.34
C MET A 10 0.46 1.14 -2.82
N GLY A 11 1.16 1.06 -3.96
CA GLY A 11 1.96 2.15 -4.53
C GLY A 11 3.20 2.50 -3.70
N VAL A 12 3.80 1.50 -3.04
CA VAL A 12 5.00 1.62 -2.21
C VAL A 12 6.10 0.69 -2.73
N LYS A 13 7.35 0.95 -2.35
CA LYS A 13 8.48 0.07 -2.66
C LYS A 13 8.69 -0.96 -1.54
N PRO A 14 9.30 -2.13 -1.84
CA PRO A 14 9.67 -3.11 -0.82
C PRO A 14 10.67 -2.59 0.22
N THR A 15 11.45 -1.57 -0.16
CA THR A 15 12.46 -0.91 0.68
C THR A 15 11.89 0.24 1.51
N ASP A 16 10.62 0.60 1.33
CA ASP A 16 10.02 1.71 2.07
C ASP A 16 9.86 1.36 3.54
N ASP A 17 9.98 2.39 4.39
CA ASP A 17 9.83 2.21 5.82
C ASP A 17 8.38 1.91 6.21
N LEU A 18 8.22 1.33 7.41
CA LEU A 18 6.90 0.95 7.91
C LEU A 18 5.95 2.17 8.04
N LYS A 19 6.51 3.37 8.27
CA LYS A 19 5.74 4.62 8.37
C LYS A 19 5.13 5.01 7.01
N THR A 20 5.88 4.86 5.93
CA THR A 20 5.43 5.12 4.56
C THR A 20 4.34 4.13 4.17
N ILE A 21 4.54 2.84 4.43
CA ILE A 21 3.54 1.80 4.17
C ILE A 21 2.23 2.08 4.91
N LYS A 22 2.30 2.43 6.21
CA LYS A 22 1.11 2.80 7.01
C LYS A 22 0.39 4.03 6.47
N THR A 23 1.14 5.01 5.96
CA THR A 23 0.57 6.24 5.40
C THR A 23 -0.13 5.97 4.06
N ALA A 24 0.51 5.18 3.19
CA ALA A 24 -0.08 4.72 1.93
C ALA A 24 -1.37 3.94 2.17
N TYR A 25 -1.37 2.99 3.12
CA TYR A 25 -2.55 2.25 3.54
C TYR A 25 -3.69 3.18 3.97
N ARG A 26 -3.44 4.12 4.90
CA ARG A 26 -4.47 5.06 5.37
C ARG A 26 -5.02 5.96 4.27
N ARG A 27 -4.20 6.31 3.28
CA ARG A 27 -4.65 7.09 2.12
C ARG A 27 -5.59 6.26 1.24
N LEU A 28 -5.23 5.01 0.95
CA LEU A 28 -6.07 4.10 0.17
C LEU A 28 -7.37 3.77 0.93
N ALA A 29 -7.30 3.52 2.22
CA ALA A 29 -8.46 3.29 3.07
C ALA A 29 -9.45 4.46 3.00
N ARG A 30 -8.99 5.72 3.14
CA ARG A 30 -9.87 6.90 2.97
C ARG A 30 -10.44 7.08 1.56
N LYS A 31 -9.76 6.55 0.53
CA LYS A 31 -10.21 6.68 -0.86
C LYS A 31 -11.31 5.67 -1.20
N TYR A 32 -11.21 4.46 -0.68
CA TYR A 32 -12.10 3.36 -1.03
C TYR A 32 -13.13 3.02 0.06
N HIS A 33 -12.91 3.50 1.28
CA HIS A 33 -13.86 3.41 2.38
C HIS A 33 -14.40 4.83 2.62
N SER A 34 -15.66 5.05 2.22
CA SER A 34 -16.45 6.25 2.58
C SER A 34 -17.08 6.08 3.94
#